data_AF-F0W346-F1
#
_entry.id   AF-F0W346-F1
#
_cell.length_a   1.000
_cell.length_b   1.000
_cell.length_c   1.000
_cell.angle_alpha   90.00
_cell.angle_beta   90.00
_cell.angle_gamma   90.00
#
_symmetry.space_group_name_H-M   'P 1'
#
loop_
_entity.id
_entity.type
_entity.pdbx_description
1 polymer ?
#
loop_
_entity_poly.entity_id
_entity_poly.type
_entity_poly.pdbx_seq_one_letter_code
_entity_poly.pdbx_strand_id
1 'polypeptide(L)'
;MVHINLAGRVDSLDYAICDRLLDLLTMSLPKITTSRIPSSAGRWTLRAPYIIQRYGFQVKNRDCNVLLWYDTGRLLSDDPHQFQETMYRLYGIKLDTSQAELMLHIEANVEELRRG
;
A
#
# COMPACT_ATOMS: atom_id res chain seq x y z
N MET A 1 13.91 7.25 -12.34
CA MET A 1 13.66 6.70 -11.00
C MET A 1 12.16 6.48 -10.90
N VAL A 2 11.71 5.35 -10.38
CA VAL A 2 10.26 5.07 -10.26
C VAL A 2 9.85 5.34 -8.82
N HIS A 3 8.83 6.17 -8.62
CA HIS A 3 8.28 6.44 -7.29
C HIS A 3 6.89 5.84 -7.17
N ILE A 4 6.66 5.11 -6.08
CA ILE A 4 5.39 4.47 -5.76
C ILE A 4 4.88 5.02 -4.44
N ASN A 5 3.68 5.56 -4.46
CA ASN A 5 2.97 5.97 -3.26
C ASN A 5 2.10 4.82 -2.77
N LEU A 6 2.08 4.61 -1.45
CA LEU A 6 1.17 3.73 -0.74
C LEU A 6 0.37 4.57 0.24
N ALA A 7 -0.95 4.52 0.14
CA ALA A 7 -1.85 5.05 1.14
C ALA A 7 -2.82 3.97 1.59
N GLY A 8 -3.18 3.97 2.87
CA GLY A 8 -4.18 3.04 3.34
C GLY A 8 -4.39 3.06 4.83
N ARG A 9 -5.30 2.19 5.25
CA ARG A 9 -5.72 2.03 6.63
C ARG A 9 -4.72 1.16 7.38
N VAL A 10 -4.02 1.72 8.36
CA VAL A 10 -2.90 1.02 9.03
C VAL A 10 -3.31 -0.22 9.82
N ASP A 11 -4.58 -0.29 10.26
CA ASP A 11 -5.17 -1.43 10.96
C ASP A 11 -5.74 -2.50 10.01
N SER A 12 -5.54 -2.36 8.69
CA SER A 12 -6.01 -3.31 7.69
C SER A 12 -4.90 -4.27 7.27
N LEU A 13 -5.30 -5.53 7.03
CA LEU A 13 -4.41 -6.54 6.47
C LEU A 13 -3.93 -6.14 5.06
N ASP A 14 -4.80 -5.54 4.26
CA ASP A 14 -4.50 -5.09 2.90
C ASP A 14 -3.31 -4.12 2.87
N TYR A 15 -3.33 -3.13 3.76
CA TYR A 15 -2.22 -2.18 3.88
C TYR A 15 -0.93 -2.88 4.30
N ALA A 16 -0.97 -3.75 5.32
CA ALA A 16 0.20 -4.46 5.81
C ALA A 16 0.84 -5.35 4.73
N ILE A 17 0.03 -6.07 3.95
CA ILE A 17 0.51 -6.88 2.82
C ILE A 17 1.20 -6.00 1.78
N CYS A 18 0.54 -4.92 1.35
CA CYS A 18 1.08 -4.02 0.33
C CYS A 18 2.35 -3.33 0.79
N ASP A 19 2.41 -2.92 2.06
CA ASP A 19 3.58 -2.27 2.65
C ASP A 19 4.79 -3.22 2.68
N ARG A 20 4.59 -4.45 3.15
CA ARG A 20 5.65 -5.47 3.17
C ARG A 20 6.16 -5.80 1.76
N LEU A 21 5.27 -5.91 0.79
CA LEU A 21 5.65 -6.16 -0.60
C LEU A 21 6.46 -4.99 -1.19
N LEU A 22 6.15 -3.74 -0.81
CA LEU A 22 6.94 -2.59 -1.22
C LEU A 22 8.33 -2.58 -0.58
N ASP A 23 8.47 -3.01 0.67
CA ASP A 23 9.78 -3.19 1.30
C ASP A 23 10.62 -4.20 0.50
N LEU A 24 10.06 -5.38 0.21
CA LEU A 24 10.73 -6.39 -0.62
C LEU A 24 11.12 -5.85 -2.01
N LEU A 25 10.23 -5.07 -2.61
CA LEU A 25 10.45 -4.44 -3.91
C LEU A 25 11.61 -3.44 -3.88
N THR A 26 11.66 -2.55 -2.89
CA THR A 26 12.72 -1.55 -2.75
C THR A 26 14.07 -2.18 -2.40
N MET A 27 14.07 -3.25 -1.59
CA MET A 27 15.27 -4.04 -1.31
C MET A 27 15.81 -4.74 -2.56
N SER A 28 14.91 -5.23 -3.43
CA SER A 28 15.28 -5.96 -4.65
C SER A 28 15.66 -5.03 -5.81
N LEU A 29 15.08 -3.82 -5.86
CA LEU A 29 15.20 -2.89 -6.99
C LEU A 29 15.54 -1.46 -6.48
N PRO A 30 16.84 -1.12 -6.34
CA PRO A 30 17.28 0.15 -5.72
C PRO A 30 16.93 1.42 -6.52
N LYS A 31 16.37 1.29 -7.73
CA LYS A 31 15.86 2.43 -8.54
C LYS A 31 14.40 2.78 -8.22
N ILE A 32 13.75 2.01 -7.37
CA ILE A 32 12.40 2.23 -6.89
C ILE A 32 12.48 2.94 -5.54
N THR A 33 11.75 4.04 -5.44
CA THR A 33 11.55 4.79 -4.20
C THR A 33 10.08 4.75 -3.81
N THR A 34 9.78 4.86 -2.52
CA THR A 34 8.41 4.77 -2.02
C THR A 34 8.08 5.88 -1.04
N SER A 35 6.80 6.25 -0.98
CA SER A 35 6.22 7.13 0.04
C SER A 35 5.01 6.46 0.66
N ARG A 36 4.87 6.62 1.98
CA ARG A 36 3.78 6.03 2.77
C ARG A 36 2.89 7.13 3.32
N ILE A 37 1.58 6.95 3.16
CA ILE A 37 0.55 7.88 3.65
C ILE A 37 -0.40 7.07 4.54
N PRO A 38 0.05 6.72 5.77
CA PRO A 38 -0.77 5.95 6.69
C PRO A 38 -2.01 6.74 7.11
N SER A 39 -3.11 6.03 7.37
CA SER A 39 -4.36 6.62 7.83
C SER A 39 -5.04 5.72 8.85
N SER A 40 -5.70 6.33 9.84
CA SER A 40 -6.62 5.63 10.72
C SER A 40 -7.93 5.36 9.99
N ALA A 41 -8.72 4.40 10.47
CA ALA A 41 -10.03 4.07 9.90
C ALA A 41 -10.94 5.28 9.71
N GLY A 42 -11.09 6.11 10.75
CA GLY A 42 -11.93 7.30 10.70
C GLY A 42 -11.45 8.38 9.72
N ARG A 43 -10.14 8.51 9.50
CA ARG A 43 -9.59 9.47 8.51
C ARG A 43 -9.62 8.90 7.10
N TRP A 44 -9.57 7.57 6.95
CA TRP A 44 -9.46 6.91 5.66
C TRP A 44 -10.70 7.13 4.79
N THR A 45 -11.90 7.12 5.40
CA THR A 45 -13.17 7.38 4.72
C THR A 45 -13.23 8.73 4.01
N LEU A 46 -12.50 9.73 4.51
CA LEU A 46 -12.37 11.05 3.87
C LEU A 46 -11.15 11.13 2.94
N ARG A 47 -10.06 10.46 3.33
CA ARG A 47 -8.78 10.55 2.63
C ARG A 47 -8.75 9.75 1.32
N ALA A 48 -9.34 8.56 1.28
CA ALA A 48 -9.34 7.74 0.06
C ALA A 48 -10.09 8.42 -1.10
N PRO A 49 -11.33 8.95 -0.93
CA PRO A 49 -12.00 9.70 -1.99
C PRO A 49 -11.22 10.92 -2.45
N TYR A 50 -10.58 11.64 -1.51
CA TYR A 50 -9.73 12.80 -1.84
C TYR A 50 -8.54 12.40 -2.72
N ILE A 51 -7.83 11.31 -2.40
CA ILE A 51 -6.70 10.82 -3.20
C ILE A 51 -7.19 10.39 -4.59
N ILE A 52 -8.27 9.60 -4.65
CA ILE A 52 -8.87 9.13 -5.91
C ILE A 52 -9.23 10.33 -6.80
N GLN A 53 -9.90 11.33 -6.25
CA GLN A 53 -10.28 12.55 -6.97
C GLN A 53 -9.05 13.36 -7.42
N ARG A 54 -8.07 13.55 -6.53
CA ARG A 54 -6.86 14.34 -6.80
C ARG A 54 -6.05 13.78 -7.96
N TYR A 55 -5.92 12.46 -8.04
CA TYR A 55 -5.12 11.80 -9.08
C TYR A 55 -5.95 11.29 -10.26
N GLY A 56 -7.28 11.33 -10.17
CA GLY A 56 -8.20 11.02 -11.27
C GLY A 56 -8.21 9.56 -11.72
N PHE A 57 -7.66 8.63 -10.93
CA PHE A 57 -7.66 7.21 -11.28
C PHE A 57 -8.98 6.52 -10.87
N GLN A 58 -9.34 5.44 -11.58
CA GLN A 58 -10.49 4.62 -11.26
C GLN A 58 -10.09 3.45 -10.37
N VAL A 59 -10.82 3.27 -9.27
CA VAL A 59 -10.70 2.11 -8.38
C VAL A 59 -11.82 1.11 -8.67
N LYS A 60 -11.54 -0.18 -8.49
CA LYS A 60 -12.54 -1.25 -8.64
C LYS A 60 -13.50 -1.25 -7.48
N ASN A 61 -13.00 -1.00 -6.27
CA ASN A 61 -13.79 -0.94 -5.05
C ASN A 61 -13.64 0.44 -4.38
N ARG A 62 -14.75 1.18 -4.24
CA ARG A 62 -14.73 2.49 -3.55
C ARG A 62 -14.45 2.36 -2.04
N ASP A 63 -14.70 1.18 -1.47
CA ASP A 63 -14.43 0.86 -0.06
C ASP A 63 -13.05 0.15 0.10
N CYS A 64 -12.10 0.41 -0.79
CA CYS A 64 -10.74 -0.10 -0.70
C CYS A 64 -10.06 0.34 0.62
N ASN A 65 -9.23 -0.52 1.22
CA ASN A 65 -8.43 -0.17 2.39
C ASN A 65 -7.04 0.36 2.04
N VAL A 66 -6.65 0.26 0.76
CA VAL A 66 -5.31 0.57 0.28
C VAL A 66 -5.35 1.12 -1.13
N LEU A 67 -4.43 2.01 -1.45
CA LEU A 67 -4.19 2.58 -2.77
C LEU A 67 -2.69 2.62 -3.04
N LEU A 68 -2.27 2.09 -4.18
CA LEU A 68 -0.92 2.16 -4.70
C LEU A 68 -0.93 2.85 -6.05
N TRP A 69 -0.10 3.86 -6.24
CA TRP A 69 -0.01 4.58 -7.52
C TRP A 69 1.39 5.13 -7.77
N TYR A 70 1.70 5.34 -9.04
CA TYR A 70 2.93 6.02 -9.44
C TYR A 70 2.79 7.54 -9.33
N ASP A 71 3.88 8.27 -9.14
CA ASP A 71 3.88 9.75 -9.15
C ASP A 71 3.31 10.37 -10.44
N THR A 72 3.26 9.61 -11.52
CA THR A 72 2.60 10.01 -12.78
C THR A 72 1.06 10.04 -12.68
N GLY A 73 0.48 9.67 -11.54
CA GLY A 73 -0.96 9.62 -11.31
C GLY A 73 -1.62 8.31 -11.77
N ARG A 74 -0.86 7.33 -12.23
CA ARG A 74 -1.40 6.03 -12.66
C ARG A 74 -1.56 5.10 -11.45
N LEU A 75 -2.79 4.62 -11.23
CA LEU A 75 -3.07 3.56 -10.25
C LEU A 75 -2.30 2.29 -10.62
N LEU A 76 -1.58 1.76 -9.63
CA LEU A 76 -0.91 0.47 -9.68
C LEU A 76 -1.83 -0.62 -9.16
N SER A 77 -2.45 -0.42 -7.99
CA SER A 77 -3.41 -1.36 -7.43
C SER A 77 -4.21 -0.73 -6.27
N ASP A 78 -5.44 -1.18 -6.09
CA ASP A 78 -6.33 -0.94 -4.95
C ASP A 78 -6.69 -2.24 -4.20
N ASP A 79 -6.01 -3.35 -4.53
CA ASP A 79 -6.28 -4.71 -4.05
C ASP A 79 -4.95 -5.45 -3.78
N PRO A 80 -4.69 -5.89 -2.53
CA PRO A 80 -3.45 -6.56 -2.18
C PRO A 80 -3.20 -7.84 -3.00
N HIS A 81 -4.25 -8.59 -3.37
CA HIS A 81 -4.08 -9.81 -4.17
C HIS A 81 -3.63 -9.48 -5.59
N GLN A 82 -4.26 -8.49 -6.22
CA GLN A 82 -3.82 -8.01 -7.54
C GLN A 82 -2.37 -7.50 -7.48
N PHE A 83 -2.02 -6.79 -6.42
CA PHE A 83 -0.66 -6.27 -6.25
C PHE A 83 0.36 -7.42 -6.09
N GLN A 84 0.08 -8.41 -5.25
CA GLN A 84 0.90 -9.61 -5.09
C GLN A 84 1.16 -10.31 -6.43
N GLU A 85 0.10 -10.57 -7.20
CA GLU A 85 0.23 -11.18 -8.52
C GLU A 85 1.09 -10.33 -9.46
N THR A 86 0.93 -9.01 -9.42
CA THR A 86 1.69 -8.07 -10.26
C THR A 86 3.18 -8.10 -9.89
N MET A 87 3.50 -8.05 -8.58
CA MET A 87 4.88 -8.12 -8.09
C MET A 87 5.53 -9.45 -8.46
N TYR A 88 4.81 -10.56 -8.34
CA TYR A 88 5.32 -11.86 -8.72
C TYR A 88 5.56 -11.96 -10.24
N ARG A 89 4.58 -11.56 -11.06
CA ARG A 89 4.68 -11.66 -12.52
C ARG A 89 5.76 -10.76 -13.11
N LEU A 90 5.92 -9.54 -12.59
CA LEU A 90 6.85 -8.56 -13.16
C LEU A 90 8.26 -8.66 -12.58
N TYR A 91 8.38 -8.99 -11.30
CA TYR A 91 9.65 -8.89 -10.57
C TYR A 91 10.05 -10.20 -9.87
N GLY A 92 9.23 -11.25 -9.91
CA GLY A 92 9.49 -12.51 -9.20
C GLY A 92 9.36 -12.40 -7.68
N ILE A 93 8.83 -11.28 -7.16
CA ILE A 93 8.72 -11.01 -5.73
C ILE A 93 7.48 -11.68 -5.18
N LYS A 94 7.64 -12.41 -4.07
CA LYS A 94 6.56 -13.04 -3.33
C LYS A 94 6.50 -12.47 -1.93
N LEU A 95 5.30 -12.44 -1.36
CA LEU A 95 5.15 -12.17 0.06
C LEU A 95 5.90 -13.27 0.83
N ASP A 96 6.79 -12.84 1.72
CA ASP A 96 7.68 -13.72 2.49
C ASP A 96 7.24 -13.88 3.96
N THR A 97 6.11 -13.29 4.34
CA THR A 97 5.63 -13.24 5.73
C THR A 97 4.41 -14.11 5.96
N SER A 98 4.35 -14.75 7.12
CA SER A 98 3.18 -15.45 7.64
C SER A 98 2.08 -14.49 8.12
N GLN A 99 0.87 -15.01 8.34
CA GLN A 99 -0.24 -14.22 8.89
C GLN A 99 0.06 -13.67 10.29
N ALA A 100 0.77 -14.42 11.14
CA ALA A 100 1.15 -13.95 12.47
C ALA A 100 2.10 -12.74 12.40
N GLU A 101 3.07 -12.78 11.48
CA GLU A 101 3.98 -11.65 11.24
C GLU A 101 3.26 -10.44 10.64
N LEU A 102 2.28 -10.65 9.76
CA LEU A 102 1.43 -9.57 9.26
C LEU A 102 0.64 -8.89 10.39
N MET A 103 0.20 -9.62 11.41
CA MET A 103 -0.45 -9.02 12.58
C MET A 103 0.52 -8.14 13.37
N LEU A 104 1.78 -8.56 13.53
CA LEU A 104 2.81 -7.72 14.17
C LEU A 104 3.07 -6.44 13.35
N HIS A 105 3.07 -6.53 12.02
CA HIS A 105 3.16 -5.36 11.15
C HIS A 105 1.98 -4.40 11.33
N ILE A 106 0.75 -4.92 11.48
CA ILE A 106 -0.43 -4.10 11.76
C ILE A 106 -0.27 -3.34 13.08
N GLU A 107 0.15 -4.03 14.15
CA GLU A 107 0.37 -3.41 15.45
C GLU A 107 1.44 -2.32 15.39
N ALA A 108 2.55 -2.57 14.69
CA ALA A 108 3.62 -1.60 14.49
C ALA A 108 3.13 -0.36 13.72
N ASN A 109 2.38 -0.56 12.62
CA ASN A 109 1.85 0.53 11.81
C ASN A 109 0.83 1.39 12.57
N VAL A 110 -0.01 0.77 13.40
CA VAL A 110 -0.96 1.48 14.27
C VAL A 110 -0.23 2.31 15.32
N GLU A 111 0.81 1.74 15.93
CA GLU A 111 1.61 2.43 16.95
C GLU A 111 2.41 3.60 16.36
N GLU A 112 3.01 3.43 15.18
CA GLU A 112 3.71 4.50 14.48
C GLU A 112 2.77 5.67 14.14
N LEU A 113 1.55 5.36 13.66
CA LEU A 113 0.54 6.38 13.39
C LEU A 113 0.10 7.14 14.65
N ARG A 114 0.18 6.55 15.83
CA ARG A 114 -0.13 7.25 17.10
C ARG A 114 0.97 8.21 17.54
N ARG A 115 2.21 7.98 17.10
CA ARG A 115 3.39 8.78 17.48
C ARG A 115 3.63 9.97 16.56
N GLY A 116 3.12 9.94 15.33
CA GLY A 116 3.19 11.02 14.33
C GLY A 116 1.96 11.91 14.31
#